data_AF-A0A9E3CNZ5-F1
#
_entry.id   AF-A0A9E3CNZ5-F1
#
_cell.length_a   1.000
_cell.length_b   1.000
_cell.length_c   1.000
_cell.angle_alpha   90.00
_cell.angle_beta   90.00
_cell.angle_gamma   90.00
#
_symmetry.space_group_name_H-M   'P 1'
#
loop_
_entity.id
_entity.type
_entity.pdbx_description
1 polymer ?
#
loop_
_entity_poly.entity_id
_entity_poly.type
_entity_poly.pdbx_seq_one_letter_code
_entity_poly.pdbx_strand_id
1 'polypeptide(L)'
;MDTEYERDSAADWPMETQRFKNSQPLVSRDGRLLRLAIDGGKAVELIDCPYGDDSFRYLYERYDQAGAFHVVRRIARDDLSYRLVLMRDGTVATVYGLPIWASEKTRFLTIACSLEPPRGALAIQAPAGESLATEAEFPLPCERESCSARWDHQTWISVSCVPRDEPAKRGSEFVLVRGNNGAWNKFGR
;
A
#
# COMPACT_ATOMS: atom_id res chain seq x y z
N MET A 1 -24.16 -6.24 -30.75
CA MET A 1 -22.91 -6.52 -30.01
C MET A 1 -22.37 -5.17 -29.63
N ASP A 2 -22.78 -4.73 -28.44
CA ASP A 2 -22.78 -3.34 -28.02
C ASP A 2 -21.37 -2.86 -27.64
N THR A 3 -20.90 -1.87 -28.39
CA THR A 3 -19.66 -1.12 -28.20
C THR A 3 -19.76 -0.06 -27.09
N GLU A 4 -20.68 -0.25 -26.13
CA GLU A 4 -21.04 0.77 -25.14
C GLU A 4 -20.44 0.48 -23.75
N TYR A 5 -20.05 -0.77 -23.47
CA TYR A 5 -19.52 -1.16 -22.16
C TYR A 5 -18.05 -0.76 -21.90
N GLU A 6 -17.32 -0.32 -22.93
CA GLU A 6 -15.90 0.09 -22.79
C GLU A 6 -15.70 1.59 -22.54
N ARG A 7 -16.74 2.43 -22.57
CA ARG A 7 -16.58 3.90 -22.43
C ARG A 7 -16.72 4.43 -21.02
N ASP A 8 -17.35 3.72 -20.10
CA ASP A 8 -17.68 4.25 -18.77
C ASP A 8 -16.60 4.05 -17.70
N SER A 9 -15.46 3.41 -18.02
CA SER A 9 -14.37 3.17 -17.05
C SER A 9 -13.18 4.12 -17.17
N ALA A 10 -13.20 5.07 -18.12
CA ALA A 10 -12.12 6.04 -18.30
C ALA A 10 -12.30 7.33 -17.48
N ALA A 11 -13.51 7.62 -16.99
CA ALA A 11 -13.83 8.90 -16.35
C ALA A 11 -13.45 8.99 -14.86
N ASP A 12 -13.21 7.85 -14.19
CA ASP A 12 -12.93 7.80 -12.73
C ASP A 12 -11.44 7.59 -12.39
N TRP A 13 -10.53 7.72 -13.35
CA TRP A 13 -9.10 7.70 -13.04
C TRP A 13 -8.67 9.05 -12.46
N PRO A 14 -8.08 9.09 -11.25
CA PRO A 14 -7.57 10.34 -10.69
C PRO A 14 -6.53 10.94 -11.66
N MET A 15 -6.82 12.14 -12.15
CA MET A 15 -5.97 12.86 -13.09
C MET A 15 -4.55 13.02 -12.51
N GLU A 16 -3.55 12.55 -13.27
CA GLU A 16 -2.13 12.67 -12.93
C GLU A 16 -1.76 14.12 -12.61
N THR A 17 -1.35 14.37 -11.37
CA THR A 17 -1.00 15.70 -10.88
C THR A 17 0.32 16.18 -11.50
N GLN A 18 0.45 17.50 -11.61
CA GLN A 18 1.37 18.25 -12.48
C GLN A 18 2.88 17.99 -12.30
N ARG A 19 3.57 18.06 -13.44
CA ARG A 19 4.93 17.58 -13.76
C ARG A 19 6.05 18.51 -13.25
N PHE A 20 7.10 17.96 -12.63
CA PHE A 20 8.35 18.69 -12.37
C PHE A 20 9.18 18.86 -13.66
N LYS A 21 9.75 20.05 -13.85
CA LYS A 21 10.60 20.45 -14.99
C LYS A 21 11.86 19.58 -15.08
N ASN A 22 11.86 18.53 -15.91
CA ASN A 22 12.96 18.06 -16.77
C ASN A 22 12.53 16.77 -17.47
N SER A 23 12.60 16.77 -18.80
CA SER A 23 11.77 15.98 -19.71
C SER A 23 12.14 14.50 -19.84
N GLN A 24 11.99 13.71 -18.78
CA GLN A 24 11.65 12.29 -18.93
C GLN A 24 10.32 12.03 -18.23
N PRO A 25 9.41 11.22 -18.82
CA PRO A 25 8.20 10.84 -18.12
C PRO A 25 8.58 10.14 -16.82
N LEU A 26 8.06 10.60 -15.68
CA LEU A 26 8.34 10.01 -14.36
C LEU A 26 8.03 8.52 -14.32
N VAL A 27 7.12 8.08 -15.19
CA VAL A 27 6.71 6.69 -15.36
C VAL A 27 6.58 6.43 -16.85
N SER A 28 7.14 5.31 -17.31
CA SER A 28 6.93 4.82 -18.67
C SER A 28 6.68 3.31 -18.67
N ARG A 29 5.87 2.84 -19.62
CA ARG A 29 5.54 1.43 -19.81
C ARG A 29 5.96 1.03 -21.22
N ASP A 30 6.75 -0.04 -21.33
CA ASP A 30 7.07 -0.67 -22.60
C ASP A 30 6.84 -2.19 -22.48
N GLY A 31 5.72 -2.66 -23.03
CA GLY A 31 5.27 -4.04 -22.87
C GLY A 31 5.21 -4.47 -21.40
N ARG A 32 6.17 -5.31 -21.00
CA ARG A 32 6.31 -5.88 -19.65
C ARG A 32 7.21 -5.06 -18.73
N LEU A 33 7.84 -4.01 -19.22
CA LEU A 33 8.72 -3.13 -18.45
C LEU A 33 7.92 -1.95 -17.93
N LEU A 34 7.96 -1.72 -16.62
CA LEU A 34 7.50 -0.49 -15.98
C LEU A 34 8.75 0.25 -15.47
N ARG A 35 9.05 1.39 -16.06
CA ARG A 35 10.21 2.21 -15.72
C ARG A 35 9.78 3.44 -14.95
N LEU A 36 10.40 3.66 -13.81
CA LEU A 36 10.11 4.74 -12.86
C LEU A 36 11.35 5.62 -12.73
N ALA A 37 11.23 6.90 -13.04
CA ALA A 37 12.31 7.85 -12.81
C ALA A 37 12.50 8.08 -11.30
N ILE A 38 13.75 8.14 -10.88
CA ILE A 38 14.18 8.44 -9.52
C ILE A 38 15.19 9.58 -9.54
N ASP A 39 15.65 10.03 -8.37
CA ASP A 39 16.56 11.16 -8.26
C ASP A 39 17.91 10.91 -8.97
N GLY A 40 18.56 12.01 -9.35
CA GLY A 40 19.85 11.96 -10.04
C GLY A 40 19.78 11.49 -11.49
N GLY A 41 18.60 11.55 -12.13
CA GLY A 41 18.41 11.16 -13.53
C GLY A 41 18.48 9.65 -13.77
N LYS A 42 18.33 8.85 -12.70
CA LYS A 42 18.29 7.39 -12.76
C LYS A 42 16.86 6.90 -12.94
N ALA A 43 16.71 5.60 -13.20
CA ALA A 43 15.41 4.95 -13.23
C ALA A 43 15.48 3.55 -12.62
N VAL A 44 14.37 3.12 -12.03
CA VAL A 44 14.13 1.74 -11.60
C VAL A 44 13.21 1.07 -12.60
N GLU A 45 13.52 -0.18 -12.93
CA GLU A 45 12.74 -0.99 -13.85
C GLU A 45 12.11 -2.17 -13.12
N LEU A 46 10.79 -2.27 -13.22
CA LEU A 46 9.99 -3.37 -12.69
C LEU A 46 9.45 -4.18 -13.87
N ILE A 47 9.70 -5.49 -13.88
CA ILE A 47 9.38 -6.37 -15.01
C ILE A 47 8.22 -7.28 -14.63
N ASP A 48 7.15 -7.31 -15.44
CA ASP A 48 6.04 -8.25 -15.27
C ASP A 48 6.49 -9.70 -15.50
N CYS A 49 5.90 -10.63 -14.76
CA CYS A 49 6.04 -12.07 -15.01
C CYS A 49 4.69 -12.63 -15.47
N PRO A 50 4.43 -12.80 -16.78
CA PRO A 50 3.10 -13.17 -17.27
C PRO A 50 2.85 -14.69 -17.36
N TYR A 51 3.81 -15.52 -16.94
CA TYR A 51 3.74 -16.97 -17.11
C TYR A 51 3.84 -17.69 -15.77
N GLY A 52 3.18 -18.85 -15.69
CA GLY A 52 3.19 -19.72 -14.51
C GLY A 52 2.19 -19.31 -13.43
N ASP A 53 2.12 -20.14 -12.40
CA ASP A 53 1.22 -19.93 -11.25
C ASP A 53 1.56 -18.65 -10.47
N ASP A 54 2.84 -18.24 -10.51
CA ASP A 54 3.34 -16.99 -9.92
C ASP A 54 3.23 -15.80 -10.88
N SER A 55 2.31 -15.82 -11.85
CA SER A 55 2.15 -14.70 -12.77
C SER A 55 1.72 -13.42 -12.03
N PHE A 56 2.35 -12.28 -12.39
CA PHE A 56 2.02 -10.98 -11.84
C PHE A 56 2.28 -9.84 -12.82
N ARG A 57 1.60 -8.72 -12.57
CA ARG A 57 1.75 -7.45 -13.27
C ARG A 57 2.00 -6.32 -12.30
N TYR A 58 2.94 -5.44 -12.64
CA TYR A 58 3.14 -4.16 -11.95
C TYR A 58 2.30 -3.06 -12.60
N LEU A 59 1.50 -2.39 -11.77
CA LEU A 59 0.68 -1.26 -12.15
C LEU A 59 1.07 -0.05 -11.30
N TYR A 60 1.46 1.04 -11.94
CA TYR A 60 1.75 2.28 -11.24
C TYR A 60 0.44 2.89 -10.69
N GLU A 61 0.46 3.30 -9.42
CA GLU A 61 -0.69 3.95 -8.78
C GLU A 61 -0.50 5.46 -8.73
N ARG A 62 0.58 5.91 -8.08
CA ARG A 62 0.85 7.31 -7.82
C ARG A 62 2.27 7.52 -7.30
N TYR A 63 2.69 8.77 -7.30
CA TYR A 63 3.82 9.23 -6.52
C TYR A 63 3.33 9.71 -5.16
N ASP A 64 3.96 9.23 -4.09
CA ASP A 64 3.70 9.68 -2.73
C ASP A 64 4.75 10.72 -2.32
N GLN A 65 4.33 11.98 -2.29
CA GLN A 65 5.21 13.10 -1.97
C GLN A 65 5.72 13.05 -0.53
N ALA A 66 4.94 12.51 0.41
CA ALA A 66 5.29 12.56 1.82
C ALA A 66 6.37 11.53 2.17
N GLY A 67 6.25 10.35 1.57
CA GLY A 67 7.26 9.31 1.68
C GLY A 67 8.41 9.41 0.69
N ALA A 68 8.29 10.29 -0.31
CA ALA A 68 9.21 10.38 -1.45
C ALA A 68 9.42 9.02 -2.12
N PHE A 69 8.33 8.33 -2.47
CA PHE A 69 8.37 7.05 -3.18
C PHE A 69 7.25 6.91 -4.20
N HIS A 70 7.48 6.11 -5.25
CA HIS A 70 6.41 5.64 -6.13
C HIS A 70 5.65 4.49 -5.46
N VAL A 71 4.33 4.51 -5.56
CA VAL A 71 3.45 3.40 -5.16
C VAL A 71 3.11 2.60 -6.41
N VAL A 72 3.49 1.33 -6.42
CA VAL A 72 3.21 0.41 -7.52
C VAL A 72 2.47 -0.80 -6.98
N ARG A 73 1.27 -1.05 -7.48
CA ARG A 73 0.51 -2.25 -7.18
C ARG A 73 1.11 -3.44 -7.93
N ARG A 74 1.39 -4.54 -7.23
CA ARG A 74 1.70 -5.84 -7.83
C ARG A 74 0.45 -6.70 -7.73
N ILE A 75 -0.15 -6.99 -8.88
CA ILE A 75 -1.30 -7.86 -8.99
C ILE A 75 -0.79 -9.24 -9.40
N ALA A 76 -0.90 -10.21 -8.51
CA ALA A 76 -0.80 -11.63 -8.83
C ALA A 76 -2.18 -12.28 -8.68
N ARG A 77 -2.33 -13.54 -9.13
CA ARG A 77 -3.61 -14.27 -9.09
C ARG A 77 -4.27 -14.23 -7.72
N ASP A 78 -3.51 -14.61 -6.70
CA ASP A 78 -4.00 -14.74 -5.32
C ASP A 78 -3.22 -13.86 -4.34
N ASP A 79 -2.41 -12.90 -4.81
CA ASP A 79 -1.64 -12.02 -3.93
C ASP A 79 -1.70 -10.57 -4.40
N LEU A 80 -2.15 -9.71 -3.49
CA LEU A 80 -2.12 -8.26 -3.67
C LEU A 80 -1.04 -7.68 -2.75
N SER A 81 -0.02 -7.10 -3.35
CA SER A 81 1.04 -6.38 -2.64
C SER A 81 1.37 -5.08 -3.35
N TYR A 82 2.06 -4.19 -2.66
CA TYR A 82 2.54 -2.93 -3.20
C TYR A 82 4.06 -2.88 -3.10
N ARG A 83 4.68 -2.30 -4.13
CA ARG A 83 6.10 -1.94 -4.15
C ARG A 83 6.20 -0.44 -3.95
N LEU A 84 6.93 -0.05 -2.90
CA LEU A 84 7.27 1.33 -2.63
C LEU A 84 8.68 1.53 -3.15
N VAL A 85 8.81 2.30 -4.23
CA VAL A 85 10.10 2.56 -4.89
C VAL A 85 10.59 3.93 -4.45
N LEU A 86 11.58 3.95 -3.56
CA LEU A 86 12.14 5.16 -2.97
C LEU A 86 12.80 6.04 -4.03
N MET A 87 12.47 7.34 -4.03
CA MET A 87 12.99 8.29 -5.02
C MET A 87 14.50 8.50 -4.92
N ARG A 88 15.06 8.37 -3.72
CA ARG A 88 16.46 8.72 -3.48
C ARG A 88 17.44 7.78 -4.19
N ASP A 89 17.17 6.49 -4.13
CA ASP A 89 18.11 5.43 -4.51
C ASP A 89 17.46 4.30 -5.34
N GLY A 90 16.14 4.29 -5.45
CA GLY A 90 15.40 3.24 -6.13
C GLY A 90 15.16 1.99 -5.29
N THR A 91 15.45 2.03 -3.99
CA THR A 91 15.21 0.90 -3.09
C THR A 91 13.73 0.52 -3.12
N VAL A 92 13.47 -0.78 -3.32
CA VAL A 92 12.11 -1.32 -3.48
C VAL A 92 11.71 -2.03 -2.20
N ALA A 93 10.77 -1.45 -1.46
CA ALA A 93 10.17 -2.08 -0.30
C ALA A 93 8.83 -2.73 -0.66
N THR A 94 8.51 -3.85 -0.01
CA THR A 94 7.24 -4.55 -0.21
C THR A 94 6.34 -4.32 0.97
N VAL A 95 5.12 -3.89 0.71
CA VAL A 95 4.09 -3.74 1.74
C VAL A 95 2.81 -4.43 1.31
N TYR A 96 2.00 -4.82 2.28
CA TYR A 96 0.79 -5.59 2.08
C TYR A 96 -0.40 -4.73 2.50
N GLY A 97 -0.87 -3.92 1.54
CA GLY A 97 -1.88 -2.89 1.76
C GLY A 97 -1.41 -1.51 1.30
N LEU A 98 -2.37 -0.62 1.06
CA LEU A 98 -2.08 0.74 0.61
C LEU A 98 -1.48 1.60 1.73
N PRO A 99 -0.56 2.50 1.35
CA PRO A 99 -0.17 3.71 2.05
C PRO A 99 -1.23 4.48 2.82
N ILE A 100 -1.49 4.30 4.12
CA ILE A 100 -2.42 5.19 4.85
C ILE A 100 -1.64 6.05 5.85
N TRP A 101 -1.42 7.32 5.50
CA TRP A 101 -0.64 8.26 6.31
C TRP A 101 -1.39 8.77 7.54
N ALA A 102 -0.66 8.96 8.63
CA ALA A 102 -1.07 9.84 9.71
C ALA A 102 -1.13 11.30 9.22
N SER A 103 -1.85 12.16 9.95
CA SER A 103 -2.06 13.57 9.56
C SER A 103 -0.76 14.34 9.34
N GLU A 104 0.25 14.14 10.19
CA GLU A 104 1.56 14.79 10.07
C GLU A 104 2.46 14.19 8.99
N LYS A 105 2.02 13.08 8.37
CA LYS A 105 2.76 12.35 7.33
C LYS A 105 4.17 11.91 7.73
N THR A 106 4.38 11.65 9.02
CA THR A 106 5.63 11.10 9.57
C THR A 106 5.62 9.57 9.61
N ARG A 107 4.42 8.97 9.61
CA ARG A 107 4.17 7.53 9.65
C ARG A 107 2.98 7.19 8.79
N PHE A 108 2.95 5.97 8.29
CA PHE A 108 1.78 5.40 7.66
C PHE A 108 1.52 4.00 8.21
N LEU A 109 0.31 3.52 8.04
CA LEU A 109 -0.05 2.13 8.31
C LEU A 109 -0.33 1.39 7.00
N THR A 110 -0.13 0.09 7.03
CA THR A 110 -0.62 -0.84 6.00
C THR A 110 -1.37 -1.98 6.68
N ILE A 111 -2.38 -2.51 5.99
CA ILE A 111 -3.26 -3.55 6.51
C ILE A 111 -3.27 -4.70 5.51
N ALA A 112 -2.82 -5.85 5.99
CA ALA A 112 -2.78 -7.09 5.24
C ALA A 112 -3.84 -8.04 5.83
N CYS A 113 -4.95 -8.22 5.10
CA CYS A 113 -6.02 -9.12 5.50
C CYS A 113 -6.41 -10.00 4.31
N SER A 114 -5.69 -11.11 4.14
CA SER A 114 -5.92 -12.08 3.06
C SER A 114 -5.95 -13.50 3.62
N LEU A 115 -6.80 -14.35 3.06
CA LEU A 115 -6.86 -15.78 3.39
C LEU A 115 -5.84 -16.59 2.57
N GLU A 116 -5.59 -16.15 1.34
CA GLU A 116 -4.65 -16.76 0.42
C GLU A 116 -3.84 -15.64 -0.25
N PRO A 117 -2.50 -15.64 -0.16
CA PRO A 117 -1.76 -16.30 0.92
C PRO A 117 -2.23 -15.77 2.29
N PRO A 118 -2.11 -16.57 3.37
CA PRO A 118 -2.55 -16.14 4.69
C PRO A 118 -1.75 -14.92 5.15
N ARG A 119 -2.46 -13.80 5.34
CA ARG A 119 -1.93 -12.55 5.86
C ARG A 119 -2.93 -11.96 6.86
N GLY A 120 -2.45 -11.63 8.05
CA GLY A 120 -3.26 -11.04 9.10
C GLY A 120 -2.43 -10.11 9.96
N ALA A 121 -2.02 -8.98 9.41
CA ALA A 121 -1.18 -8.03 10.12
C ALA A 121 -1.50 -6.57 9.76
N LEU A 122 -1.43 -5.70 10.76
CA LEU A 122 -1.33 -4.26 10.61
C LEU A 122 0.11 -3.86 10.91
N ALA A 123 0.78 -3.21 9.97
CA ALA A 123 2.12 -2.68 10.16
C ALA A 123 2.09 -1.16 10.20
N ILE A 124 2.86 -0.57 11.13
CA ILE A 124 3.09 0.87 11.25
C ILE A 124 4.52 1.12 10.77
N GLN A 125 4.66 1.96 9.78
CA GLN A 125 5.92 2.18 9.07
C GLN A 125 6.23 3.67 8.98
N ALA A 126 7.52 3.98 8.95
CA ALA A 126 8.03 5.33 8.78
C ALA A 126 9.18 5.32 7.76
N PRO A 127 9.33 6.39 6.95
CA PRO A 127 10.55 6.61 6.21
C PRO A 127 11.75 6.67 7.16
N ALA A 128 12.80 5.90 6.88
CA ALA A 128 14.01 5.80 7.68
C ALA A 128 15.24 5.95 6.79
N GLY A 129 15.53 7.18 6.41
CA GLY A 129 16.65 7.53 5.53
C GLY A 129 16.50 6.89 4.15
N GLU A 130 17.24 5.81 3.91
CA GLU A 130 17.27 5.06 2.63
C GLU A 130 16.35 3.83 2.64
N SER A 131 15.58 3.64 3.70
CA SER A 131 14.73 2.46 3.88
C SER A 131 13.39 2.82 4.51
N LEU A 132 12.52 1.82 4.62
CA LEU A 132 11.34 1.90 5.48
C LEU A 132 11.64 1.18 6.79
N ALA A 133 11.43 1.87 7.91
CA ALA A 133 11.45 1.24 9.21
C ALA A 133 10.03 0.82 9.60
N THR A 134 9.88 -0.43 10.03
CA THR A 134 8.66 -0.90 10.68
C THR A 134 8.76 -0.56 12.17
N GLU A 135 7.90 0.36 12.65
CA GLU A 135 7.86 0.76 14.05
C GLU A 135 7.14 -0.27 14.92
N ALA A 136 6.07 -0.87 14.40
CA ALA A 136 5.31 -1.89 15.08
C ALA A 136 4.52 -2.73 14.08
N GLU A 137 4.23 -3.98 14.46
CA GLU A 137 3.35 -4.88 13.73
C GLU A 137 2.40 -5.56 14.71
N PHE A 138 1.12 -5.64 14.35
CA PHE A 138 0.07 -6.21 15.19
C PHE A 138 -0.69 -7.29 14.41
N PRO A 139 -0.87 -8.49 14.98
CA PRO A 139 -1.65 -9.52 14.33
C PRO A 139 -3.14 -9.13 14.28
N LEU A 140 -3.77 -9.47 13.15
CA LEU A 140 -5.19 -9.29 12.89
C LEU A 140 -5.88 -10.65 12.76
N PRO A 141 -7.13 -10.81 13.23
CA PRO A 141 -7.89 -12.06 13.14
C PRO A 141 -8.45 -12.32 11.72
N CYS A 142 -7.61 -12.16 10.69
CA CYS A 142 -8.03 -12.13 9.29
C CYS A 142 -8.52 -13.48 8.73
N GLU A 143 -8.21 -14.58 9.41
CA GLU A 143 -8.74 -15.92 9.11
C GLU A 143 -10.26 -16.00 9.23
N ARG A 144 -10.85 -15.24 10.17
CA ARG A 144 -12.29 -15.27 10.47
C ARG A 144 -12.99 -13.95 10.22
N GLU A 145 -12.23 -12.86 10.20
CA GLU A 145 -12.76 -11.50 10.11
C GLU A 145 -12.11 -10.73 8.95
N SER A 146 -12.81 -9.72 8.45
CA SER A 146 -12.27 -8.72 7.54
C SER A 146 -11.99 -7.45 8.34
N CYS A 147 -10.73 -7.04 8.40
CA CYS A 147 -10.29 -5.93 9.23
C CYS A 147 -10.02 -4.67 8.41
N SER A 148 -10.33 -3.53 9.01
CA SER A 148 -10.01 -2.19 8.53
C SER A 148 -9.42 -1.37 9.68
N ALA A 149 -8.62 -0.37 9.34
CA ALA A 149 -8.04 0.52 10.33
C ALA A 149 -7.84 1.91 9.75
N ARG A 150 -7.85 2.90 10.64
CA ARG A 150 -7.67 4.31 10.29
C ARG A 150 -6.96 5.04 11.40
N TRP A 151 -6.20 6.07 11.02
CA TRP A 151 -5.67 7.03 11.97
C TRP A 151 -6.80 7.89 12.52
N ASP A 152 -6.95 7.94 13.85
CA ASP A 152 -7.76 8.94 14.54
C ASP A 152 -6.92 10.15 14.96
N HIS A 153 -5.66 9.88 15.31
CA HIS A 153 -4.66 10.87 15.66
C HIS A 153 -3.28 10.33 15.31
N GLN A 154 -2.24 11.17 15.24
CA GLN A 154 -0.86 10.73 14.93
C GLN A 154 -0.28 9.64 15.86
N THR A 155 -0.91 9.41 17.01
CA THR A 155 -0.54 8.41 18.01
C THR A 155 -1.68 7.43 18.33
N TRP A 156 -2.77 7.44 17.55
CA TRP A 156 -3.98 6.65 17.78
C TRP A 156 -4.50 6.09 16.46
N ILE A 157 -4.57 4.76 16.38
CA ILE A 157 -5.22 4.04 15.27
C ILE A 157 -6.42 3.28 15.83
N SER A 158 -7.59 3.40 15.20
CA SER A 158 -8.73 2.51 15.46
C SER A 158 -8.76 1.38 14.44
N VAL A 159 -8.99 0.17 14.93
CA VAL A 159 -9.12 -1.05 14.14
C VAL A 159 -10.49 -1.65 14.39
N SER A 160 -11.19 -1.96 13.30
CA SER A 160 -12.50 -2.60 13.31
C SER A 160 -12.49 -3.79 12.37
N CYS A 161 -12.87 -4.94 12.91
CA CYS A 161 -12.95 -6.19 12.19
C CYS A 161 -14.40 -6.69 12.18
N VAL A 162 -14.84 -7.24 11.05
CA VAL A 162 -16.20 -7.76 10.86
C VAL A 162 -16.12 -9.25 10.51
N PRO A 163 -16.90 -10.14 11.15
CA PRO A 163 -16.88 -11.56 10.83
C PRO A 163 -17.24 -11.81 9.36
N ARG A 164 -16.48 -12.67 8.70
CA ARG A 164 -16.67 -12.97 7.27
C ARG A 164 -17.97 -13.73 7.03
N ASP A 165 -18.23 -14.74 7.85
CA ASP A 165 -19.38 -15.64 7.69
C ASP A 165 -20.67 -15.08 8.29
N GLU A 166 -20.56 -14.15 9.24
CA GLU A 166 -21.71 -13.57 9.95
C GLU A 166 -21.56 -12.05 10.12
N PRO A 167 -21.69 -11.25 9.04
CA PRO A 167 -21.45 -9.80 9.10
C PRO A 167 -22.37 -9.03 10.06
N ALA A 168 -23.52 -9.61 10.43
CA ALA A 168 -24.46 -9.04 11.40
C ALA A 168 -24.03 -9.22 12.85
N LYS A 169 -23.03 -10.07 13.14
CA LYS A 169 -22.43 -10.20 14.48
C LYS A 169 -21.38 -9.11 14.69
N ARG A 170 -21.26 -8.65 15.94
CA ARG A 170 -20.17 -7.77 16.37
C ARG A 170 -18.85 -8.53 16.27
N GLY A 171 -17.92 -8.03 15.45
CA GLY A 171 -16.53 -8.51 15.39
C GLY A 171 -15.64 -7.81 16.41
N SER A 172 -14.33 -7.98 16.25
CA SER A 172 -13.33 -7.34 17.12
C SER A 172 -13.18 -5.85 16.84
N GLU A 173 -13.05 -5.06 17.91
CA GLU A 173 -12.74 -3.63 17.86
C GLU A 173 -11.67 -3.31 18.90
N PHE A 174 -10.58 -2.70 18.43
CA PHE A 174 -9.49 -2.31 19.30
C PHE A 174 -8.76 -1.08 18.77
N VAL A 175 -8.05 -0.42 19.66
CA VAL A 175 -7.24 0.75 19.34
C VAL A 175 -5.77 0.46 19.59
N LEU A 176 -4.92 1.05 18.77
CA LEU A 176 -3.48 1.05 18.94
C LEU A 176 -3.07 2.47 19.34
N VAL A 177 -2.46 2.60 20.51
CA VAL A 177 -2.04 3.89 21.05
C VAL A 177 -0.54 3.89 21.29
N ARG A 178 0.14 4.92 20.78
CA ARG A 178 1.55 5.15 21.02
C ARG A 178 1.74 5.86 22.36
N GLY A 179 2.46 5.21 23.28
CA GLY A 179 2.82 5.81 24.57
C GLY A 179 3.94 6.83 24.45
N ASN A 180 4.15 7.61 25.52
CA ASN A 180 5.23 8.61 25.59
C ASN A 180 6.63 8.00 25.51
N ASN A 181 6.77 6.71 25.80
CA ASN A 181 8.00 5.94 25.63
C ASN A 181 8.26 5.53 24.16
N GLY A 182 7.40 5.94 23.23
CA GLY A 182 7.50 5.62 21.80
C GLY A 182 6.94 4.26 21.40
N ALA A 183 6.55 3.41 22.37
CA ALA A 183 6.02 2.08 22.13
C ALA A 183 4.52 2.09 21.78
N TRP A 184 4.10 1.16 20.93
CA TRP A 184 2.70 0.98 20.54
C TRP A 184 2.03 -0.07 21.42
N ASN A 185 0.85 0.25 21.96
CA ASN A 185 0.09 -0.64 22.82
C ASN A 185 -1.32 -0.87 22.24
N LYS A 186 -1.80 -2.12 22.34
CA LYS A 186 -3.14 -2.51 21.93
C LYS A 186 -4.10 -2.44 23.12
N PHE A 187 -5.25 -1.82 22.93
CA PHE A 187 -6.35 -1.76 23.90
C PHE A 187 -7.67 -2.16 23.25
N GLY A 188 -8.49 -2.97 23.92
CA GLY A 188 -9.76 -3.48 23.37
C GLY A 188 -9.69 -4.98 23.08
N ARG A 189 -10.73 -5.50 22.42
CA ARG A 189 -10.91 -6.93 22.13
C ARG A 189 -11.38 -7.16 20.71
#